data_AF-A0A553FT52-F1
#
_entry.id   AF-A0A553FT52-F1
#
_cell.length_a   1.000
_cell.length_b   1.000
_cell.length_c   1.000
_cell.angle_alpha   90.00
_cell.angle_beta   90.00
_cell.angle_gamma   90.00
#
_symmetry.space_group_name_H-M   'P 1'
#
loop_
_entity.id
_entity.type
_entity.pdbx_description
1 polymer ?
#
loop_
_entity_poly.entity_id
_entity_poly.type
_entity_poly.pdbx_seq_one_letter_code
_entity_poly.pdbx_strand_id
1 'polypeptide(L)'
;MNVEQLVLIAREFCRVYRVRITDFAALAAAAAASTASVEGIAVHGSRAAAAQSLETVLRSVPALSGKNEEFARLCAQVYLSVAEVM
;
A
#
# COMPACT_ATOMS: atom_id res chain seq x y z
N MET A 1 2.96 -5.77 4.70
CA MET A 1 3.42 -5.72 3.30
C MET A 1 4.57 -4.73 3.24
N ASN A 2 5.77 -5.16 2.85
CA ASN A 2 6.94 -4.27 2.81
C ASN A 2 6.98 -3.44 1.51
N VAL A 3 7.91 -2.49 1.43
CA VAL A 3 8.00 -1.57 0.28
C VAL A 3 8.27 -2.30 -1.04
N GLU A 4 9.13 -3.33 -1.04
CA GLU A 4 9.45 -4.10 -2.25
C GLU A 4 8.22 -4.84 -2.79
N GLN A 5 7.44 -5.47 -1.92
CA GLN A 5 6.17 -6.10 -2.28
C GLN A 5 5.19 -5.08 -2.89
N LEU A 6 5.09 -3.89 -2.29
CA LEU A 6 4.22 -2.84 -2.79
C LEU A 6 4.69 -2.29 -4.16
N VAL A 7 6.01 -2.18 -4.38
CA VAL A 7 6.58 -1.80 -5.68
C VAL A 7 6.29 -2.86 -6.75
N LEU A 8 6.34 -4.15 -6.42
CA LEU A 8 5.97 -5.21 -7.34
C LEU A 8 4.50 -5.09 -7.77
N ILE A 9 3.60 -4.85 -6.81
CA ILE A 9 2.17 -4.61 -7.10
C ILE A 9 2.00 -3.36 -7.98
N ALA A 10 2.71 -2.27 -7.65
CA ALA A 10 2.67 -1.02 -8.42
C ALA A 10 3.12 -1.23 -9.87
N ARG A 11 4.20 -1.99 -10.09
CA ARG A 11 4.70 -2.31 -11.44
C ARG A 11 3.67 -3.08 -12.26
N GLU A 12 3.05 -4.09 -11.67
CA GLU A 12 2.05 -4.89 -12.36
C GLU A 12 0.79 -4.08 -12.65
N PHE A 13 0.34 -3.26 -11.70
CA PHE A 13 -0.77 -2.34 -11.91
C PHE A 13 -0.47 -1.33 -13.04
N CYS A 14 0.73 -0.73 -13.03
CA CYS A 14 1.18 0.17 -14.09
C CYS A 14 1.17 -0.50 -15.47
N ARG A 15 1.60 -1.76 -15.55
CA ARG A 15 1.59 -2.55 -16.79
C ARG A 15 0.18 -2.73 -17.35
N VAL A 16 -0.80 -3.04 -16.49
CA VAL A 16 -2.20 -3.28 -16.89
C VAL A 16 -2.92 -1.98 -17.26
N TYR A 17 -2.80 -0.94 -16.43
CA TYR A 17 -3.57 0.30 -16.57
C TYR A 17 -2.85 1.40 -17.37
N ARG A 18 -1.64 1.12 -17.88
CA ARG A 18 -0.79 2.06 -18.65
C ARG A 18 -0.53 3.38 -17.93
N VAL A 19 -0.32 3.30 -16.62
CA VAL A 19 0.14 4.41 -15.79
C VAL A 19 1.61 4.19 -15.40
N ARG A 20 2.25 5.17 -14.77
CA ARG A 20 3.65 5.08 -14.32
C ARG A 20 3.75 5.37 -12.83
N ILE A 21 4.71 4.74 -12.16
CA ILE A 21 5.13 5.15 -10.82
C ILE A 21 5.80 6.51 -10.94
N THR A 22 5.33 7.48 -10.18
CA THR A 22 5.86 8.85 -10.16
C THR A 22 6.50 9.20 -8.81
N ASP A 23 6.11 8.49 -7.74
CA ASP A 23 6.62 8.74 -6.40
C ASP A 23 6.85 7.42 -5.64
N PHE A 24 8.12 7.08 -5.42
CA PHE A 24 8.52 5.93 -4.62
C PHE A 24 8.45 6.20 -3.11
N ALA A 25 8.56 7.46 -2.68
CA ALA A 25 8.43 7.83 -1.28
C ALA A 25 6.98 7.63 -0.80
N ALA A 26 5.99 7.89 -1.67
CA ALA A 26 4.59 7.57 -1.42
C ALA A 26 4.39 6.06 -1.14
N LEU A 27 5.03 5.18 -1.93
CA LEU A 27 4.98 3.74 -1.71
C LEU A 27 5.67 3.34 -0.40
N ALA A 28 6.85 3.91 -0.10
CA ALA A 28 7.54 3.66 1.15
C ALA A 28 6.72 4.10 2.37
N ALA A 29 6.12 5.29 2.32
CA ALA A 29 5.26 5.83 3.35
C ALA A 29 4.02 4.94 3.58
N ALA A 30 3.38 4.48 2.50
CA ALA A 30 2.22 3.61 2.60
C ALA A 30 2.56 2.25 3.22
N ALA A 31 3.67 1.64 2.77
CA ALA A 31 4.17 0.39 3.35
C ALA A 31 4.45 0.56 4.86
N ALA A 32 5.21 1.60 5.21
CA ALA A 32 5.54 1.93 6.60
C ALA A 32 4.27 2.16 7.44
N ALA A 33 3.30 2.93 6.94
CA ALA A 33 2.05 3.20 7.63
C ALA A 33 1.28 1.91 7.95
N SER A 34 1.30 0.91 7.06
CA SER A 34 0.62 -0.37 7.30
C SER A 34 1.35 -1.31 8.28
N THR A 35 2.66 -1.16 8.46
CA THR A 35 3.49 -2.03 9.30
C THR A 35 4.15 -1.32 10.48
N ALA A 36 3.71 -0.09 10.79
CA ALA A 36 4.36 0.76 11.78
C ALA A 36 4.28 0.14 13.19
N SER A 37 5.41 0.23 13.88
CA SER A 37 5.53 -0.03 15.31
C SER A 37 6.33 1.11 15.94
N VAL A 38 5.87 1.60 17.09
CA VAL A 38 6.54 2.69 17.83
C VAL A 38 6.88 2.14 19.21
N GLU A 39 8.17 2.11 19.54
CA GLU A 39 8.67 1.51 20.79
C GLU A 39 8.19 0.05 21.00
N GLY A 40 8.05 -0.72 19.90
CA GLY A 40 7.55 -2.09 19.92
C GLY A 40 6.02 -2.21 20.01
N ILE A 41 5.31 -1.10 20.16
CA ILE A 41 3.85 -1.06 20.19
C ILE A 41 3.34 -1.05 18.75
N ALA A 42 2.51 -2.04 18.40
CA ALA A 42 1.84 -2.06 17.10
C ALA A 42 0.90 -0.86 16.99
N VAL A 43 1.08 -0.03 15.95
CA VAL A 43 0.24 1.15 15.72
C VAL A 43 -1.21 0.75 15.41
N HIS A 44 -1.40 -0.40 14.76
CA HIS A 44 -2.71 -0.91 14.37
C HIS A 44 -3.10 -2.11 15.22
N GLY A 45 -4.27 -2.05 15.85
CA GLY A 45 -4.84 -3.17 16.63
C GLY A 45 -5.47 -4.27 15.78
N SER A 46 -5.59 -4.08 14.45
CA SER A 46 -6.12 -5.08 13.54
C SER A 46 -5.52 -4.96 12.15
N ARG A 47 -5.56 -6.05 11.38
CA ARG A 47 -5.13 -6.04 9.97
C ARG A 47 -6.01 -5.15 9.09
N ALA A 48 -7.29 -5.04 9.41
CA ALA A 48 -8.21 -4.15 8.72
C ALA A 48 -7.81 -2.68 8.90
N ALA A 49 -7.44 -2.28 10.12
CA ALA A 49 -6.94 -0.93 10.40
C ALA A 49 -5.63 -0.65 9.65
N ALA A 50 -4.71 -1.63 9.62
CA ALA A 50 -3.47 -1.51 8.85
C ALA A 50 -3.71 -1.36 7.33
N ALA A 51 -4.63 -2.14 6.77
CA ALA A 51 -5.03 -2.03 5.36
C ALA A 51 -5.71 -0.69 5.05
N GLN A 52 -6.56 -0.20 5.95
CA GLN A 52 -7.18 1.12 5.82
C GLN A 52 -6.14 2.25 5.87
N SER A 53 -5.14 2.14 6.73
CA SER A 53 -4.04 3.10 6.80
C SER A 53 -3.22 3.12 5.51
N LEU A 54 -2.94 1.95 4.94
CA LEU A 54 -2.28 1.82 3.63
C LEU A 54 -3.07 2.55 2.53
N GLU A 55 -4.38 2.28 2.43
CA GLU A 55 -5.24 2.92 1.44
C GLU A 55 -5.28 4.43 1.63
N THR A 56 -5.43 4.88 2.88
CA THR A 56 -5.51 6.30 3.22
C THR A 56 -4.26 7.05 2.77
N VAL A 57 -3.07 6.50 3.06
CA VAL A 57 -1.81 7.14 2.65
C VAL A 57 -1.67 7.21 1.13
N LEU A 58 -2.00 6.13 0.40
CA LEU A 58 -1.93 6.14 -1.06
C LEU A 58 -2.95 7.06 -1.73
N ARG A 59 -4.10 7.32 -1.07
CA ARG A 59 -5.08 8.32 -1.52
C ARG A 59 -4.60 9.74 -1.24
N SER A 60 -3.97 9.98 -0.10
CA SER A 60 -3.47 11.30 0.30
C SER A 60 -2.18 11.70 -0.41
N VAL A 61 -1.33 10.74 -0.74
CA VAL A 61 -0.05 10.93 -1.43
C VAL A 61 -0.01 10.02 -2.66
N PRO A 62 -0.41 10.54 -3.83
CA PRO A 62 -0.47 9.76 -5.07
C PRO A 62 0.89 9.21 -5.50
N ALA A 63 1.01 7.88 -5.59
CA ALA A 63 2.23 7.22 -6.03
C ALA A 63 2.36 7.10 -7.56
N LEU A 64 1.24 7.15 -8.28
CA LEU A 64 1.14 6.90 -9.71
C LEU A 64 0.71 8.14 -10.49
N SER A 65 1.01 8.16 -11.78
CA SER A 65 0.58 9.20 -12.72
C SER A 65 -0.94 9.25 -12.96
N GLY A 66 -1.70 8.28 -12.44
CA GLY A 66 -3.15 8.18 -12.56
C GLY A 66 -3.67 6.91 -11.87
N LYS A 67 -4.99 6.76 -11.77
CA LYS A 67 -5.65 5.58 -11.18
C LYS A 67 -5.26 5.30 -9.71
N ASN A 68 -4.92 6.35 -8.96
CA ASN A 68 -4.46 6.24 -7.58
C ASN A 68 -5.54 5.73 -6.63
N GLU A 69 -6.81 6.06 -6.87
CA GLU A 69 -7.91 5.55 -6.04
C GLU A 69 -8.12 4.05 -6.21
N GLU A 70 -8.11 3.56 -7.44
CA GLU A 70 -8.23 2.13 -7.74
C GLU A 70 -6.98 1.38 -7.24
N PHE A 71 -5.80 1.96 -7.42
CA PHE A 71 -4.55 1.40 -6.91
C PHE A 71 -4.55 1.28 -5.38
N ALA A 72 -4.92 2.34 -4.67
CA ALA A 72 -4.98 2.35 -3.21
C ALA A 72 -5.93 1.26 -2.67
N ARG A 73 -7.12 1.15 -3.28
CA ARG A 73 -8.11 0.11 -2.92
C ARG A 73 -7.58 -1.30 -3.19
N LEU A 74 -6.95 -1.53 -4.34
CA LEU A 74 -6.34 -2.82 -4.68
C LEU A 74 -5.26 -3.20 -3.66
N CYS A 75 -4.38 -2.27 -3.30
CA CYS A 75 -3.32 -2.52 -2.33
C CYS A 75 -3.86 -2.93 -0.95
N ALA A 76 -4.94 -2.31 -0.48
CA ALA A 76 -5.61 -2.73 0.75
C ALA A 76 -6.23 -4.13 0.65
N GLN A 77 -6.85 -4.47 -0.49
CA GLN A 77 -7.38 -5.82 -0.73
C GLN A 77 -6.26 -6.87 -0.72
N VAL A 78 -5.17 -6.63 -1.45
CA VAL A 78 -4.00 -7.53 -1.48
C VAL A 78 -3.39 -7.70 -0.09
N TYR A 79 -3.29 -6.61 0.69
CA TYR A 79 -2.79 -6.68 2.08
C TYR A 79 -3.61 -7.64 2.95
N LEU A 80 -4.93 -7.65 2.77
CA LEU A 80 -5.85 -8.53 3.48
C LEU A 80 -5.77 -9.97 2.95
N SER A 81 -5.71 -10.19 1.63
CA SER A 81 -5.66 -11.53 1.04
C SER A 81 -4.35 -12.27 1.31
N VAL A 82 -3.21 -11.57 1.35
CA VAL A 82 -1.90 -12.19 1.70
C VAL A 82 -1.87 -12.67 3.17
N ALA A 83 -2.81 -12.22 4.01
CA ALA A 83 -2.98 -12.71 5.37
C ALA A 83 -3.48 -14.15 5.46
N GLU A 84 -4.29 -14.58 4.49
CA GLU A 84 -5.04 -15.83 4.58
C GLU A 84 -4.20 -17.05 4.17
N VAL A 85 -3.01 -16.81 3.59
CA VAL A 85 -2.12 -17.84 3.03
C VAL A 85 -0.86 -18.06 3.90
N MET A 86 -0.67 -17.27 4.97
CA MET A 86 0.42 -17.42 5.95
C MET A 86 -0.15 -17.68 7.35
#